data_AF-A0AAD1DRK1-F1
#
_entry.id   AF-A0AAD1DRK1-F1
#
_cell.length_a   1.000
_cell.length_b   1.000
_cell.length_c   1.000
_cell.angle_alpha   90.00
_cell.angle_beta   90.00
_cell.angle_gamma   90.00
#
_symmetry.space_group_name_H-M   'P 1'
#
loop_
_entity.id
_entity.type
_entity.pdbx_description
1 polymer ?
#
loop_
_entity_poly.entity_id
_entity_poly.type
_entity_poly.pdbx_seq_one_letter_code
_entity_poly.pdbx_strand_id
1 'polypeptide(L)' 'MKKVLLLLVLISTTIVYSCEGSNEESESTGYCTYNGHTLYTGEKGGCYYLSSGGNKEYVDKSYCRKCN' A
#
# COMPACT_ATOMS: atom_id res chain seq x y z
N MET A 1 40.25 22.53 -20.84
CA MET A 1 39.51 21.49 -20.09
C MET A 1 38.75 22.10 -18.91
N LYS A 2 37.77 22.96 -19.20
CA LYS A 2 36.90 23.60 -18.18
C LYS A 2 35.41 23.54 -18.57
N LYS A 3 35.12 23.21 -19.84
CA LYS A 3 33.78 23.02 -20.40
C LYS A 3 33.19 21.64 -20.08
N VAL A 4 34.05 20.65 -19.76
CA VAL A 4 33.63 19.31 -19.32
C VAL A 4 33.00 19.35 -17.92
N LEU A 5 33.43 20.28 -17.06
CA LEU A 5 32.89 20.45 -15.70
C LEU A 5 31.45 21.03 -15.71
N LEU A 6 31.10 21.84 -16.72
CA LEU A 6 29.77 22.45 -16.86
C LEU A 6 28.69 21.47 -17.34
N LEU A 7 29.06 20.39 -18.03
CA LEU A 7 28.12 19.38 -18.53
C LEU A 7 27.62 18.43 -17.42
N LEU A 8 28.37 18.28 -16.33
CA LEU A 8 27.99 17.42 -15.20
C LEU A 8 26.92 18.05 -14.30
N VAL A 9 26.73 19.37 -14.35
CA VAL A 9 25.76 20.10 -13.51
C VAL A 9 24.35 20.12 -14.11
N LEU A 10 24.19 19.86 -15.41
CA LEU A 10 22.87 19.82 -16.06
C LEU A 10 22.16 18.47 -15.87
N ILE A 11 22.90 17.41 -15.59
CA ILE A 11 22.38 16.04 -15.43
C ILE A 11 21.70 15.85 -14.05
N SER A 12 21.98 16.71 -13.07
CA SER A 12 21.41 16.62 -11.73
C SER A 12 20.00 17.22 -11.58
N THR A 13 19.45 17.88 -12.62
CA THR A 13 18.15 18.58 -12.51
C THR A 13 16.96 17.81 -13.07
N THR A 14 17.14 16.59 -13.58
CA THR A 14 16.07 15.86 -14.30
C THR A 14 15.54 14.60 -13.60
N ILE A 15 15.91 14.28 -12.34
CA ILE A 15 15.51 13.01 -11.68
C ILE A 15 14.55 13.20 -10.48
N VAL A 16 13.70 14.22 -10.47
CA VAL A 16 12.64 14.34 -9.42
C VAL A 16 11.22 14.53 -9.96
N TYR A 17 10.97 14.12 -11.20
CA TYR A 17 9.61 13.91 -11.70
C TYR A 17 9.22 12.44 -11.62
N SER A 18 9.09 11.93 -10.41
CA SER A 18 8.29 10.73 -10.16
C SER A 18 7.39 11.05 -8.98
N CYS A 19 6.10 11.28 -9.26
CA CYS A 19 5.10 11.11 -8.23
C CYS A 19 5.18 9.64 -7.83
N GLU A 20 5.72 9.40 -6.64
CA GLU A 20 5.56 8.14 -5.92
C GLU A 20 4.07 8.01 -5.64
N GLY A 21 3.35 7.42 -6.60
CA GLY A 21 2.03 6.89 -6.33
C GLY A 21 2.23 5.83 -5.26
N SER A 22 1.84 6.15 -4.04
CA SER A 22 1.74 5.22 -2.92
C SER A 22 0.62 4.21 -3.21
N ASN A 23 0.78 3.42 -4.27
CA ASN A 23 0.19 2.11 -4.35
C ASN A 23 1.26 1.21 -3.78
N GLU A 24 1.18 1.04 -2.46
CA GLU A 24 1.80 -0.07 -1.75
C GLU A 24 1.23 -1.37 -2.35
N GLU A 25 1.72 -1.74 -3.53
CA GLU A 25 1.72 -3.12 -4.00
C GLU A 25 2.84 -3.82 -3.23
N SER A 26 2.58 -3.96 -1.93
CA SER A 26 3.30 -4.94 -1.14
C SER A 26 2.84 -6.29 -1.66
N GLU A 27 3.72 -6.93 -2.42
CA GLU A 27 3.77 -8.37 -2.60
C GLU A 27 3.98 -9.00 -1.21
N SER A 28 2.89 -9.02 -0.44
CA SER A 28 2.80 -9.55 0.91
C SER A 28 1.74 -10.62 0.84
N THR A 29 2.06 -11.79 1.36
CA THR A 29 1.12 -12.89 1.59
C THR A 29 -0.18 -12.31 2.19
N GLY A 30 -1.21 -12.16 1.36
CA GLY A 30 -2.15 -11.03 1.40
C GLY A 30 -3.02 -10.92 2.65
N TYR A 31 -2.53 -10.20 3.65
CA TYR A 31 -3.38 -9.74 4.74
C TYR A 31 -4.15 -8.50 4.27
N CYS A 32 -5.46 -8.61 4.16
CA CYS A 32 -6.30 -7.44 4.00
C CYS A 32 -6.21 -6.55 5.24
N THR A 33 -6.17 -5.24 5.03
CA THR A 33 -6.32 -4.26 6.10
C THR A 33 -7.47 -3.31 5.82
N TYR A 34 -8.18 -2.91 6.87
CA TYR A 34 -9.23 -1.90 6.85
C TYR A 34 -9.07 -0.99 8.06
N ASN A 35 -8.90 0.32 7.84
CA ASN A 35 -8.64 1.30 8.91
C ASN A 35 -7.50 0.89 9.87
N GLY A 36 -6.44 0.27 9.36
CA GLY A 36 -5.31 -0.21 10.17
C GLY A 36 -5.58 -1.52 10.92
N HIS A 37 -6.75 -2.13 10.74
CA HIS A 37 -7.07 -3.45 11.30
C HIS A 37 -6.85 -4.54 10.27
N THR A 38 -6.25 -5.66 10.69
CA THR A 38 -6.19 -6.88 9.90
C THR A 38 -7.59 -7.47 9.75
N LEU A 39 -7.97 -7.75 8.50
CA LEU A 39 -9.21 -8.44 8.17
C LEU A 39 -8.97 -9.95 8.07
N TYR A 40 -9.97 -10.70 8.51
CA TYR A 40 -10.04 -12.15 8.45
C TYR A 40 -11.28 -12.57 7.67
N THR A 41 -11.18 -13.64 6.90
CA THR A 41 -12.32 -14.24 6.20
C THR A 41 -13.16 -15.05 7.19
N GLY A 42 -14.43 -14.71 7.30
CA GLY A 42 -15.42 -15.47 8.05
C GLY A 42 -16.00 -16.64 7.25
N GLU A 43 -16.58 -17.60 7.97
CA GLU A 43 -17.12 -18.85 7.41
C GLU A 43 -18.19 -18.65 6.32
N LYS A 44 -18.89 -17.51 6.34
CA LYS A 44 -19.93 -17.14 5.36
C LYS A 44 -19.41 -16.31 4.17
N GLY A 45 -18.09 -16.21 4.00
CA GLY A 45 -17.46 -15.48 2.90
C GLY A 45 -17.55 -13.95 3.02
N GLY A 46 -17.71 -13.42 4.24
CA GLY A 46 -17.55 -12.00 4.55
C GLY A 46 -16.25 -11.76 5.32
N CYS A 47 -15.73 -10.54 5.33
CA CYS A 47 -14.53 -10.20 6.10
C CYS A 47 -14.88 -9.48 7.38
N TYR A 48 -14.09 -9.72 8.41
CA TYR A 48 -14.26 -9.07 9.70
C TYR A 48 -12.90 -8.73 10.30
N TYR A 49 -12.87 -7.74 11.19
CA TYR A 49 -11.74 -7.51 12.08
C TYR A 49 -12.15 -7.74 13.53
N LEU A 50 -11.16 -7.82 14.41
CA LEU A 50 -11.37 -7.82 15.85
C LEU A 50 -11.27 -6.38 16.36
N SER A 51 -12.38 -5.87 16.92
CA SER A 51 -12.38 -4.61 17.66
C SER A 51 -11.49 -4.69 18.90
N SER A 52 -11.15 -3.55 19.51
CA SER A 52 -10.35 -3.52 20.75
C SER A 52 -10.95 -4.32 21.90
N GLY A 53 -12.28 -4.55 21.89
CA GLY A 53 -12.98 -5.39 22.86
C GLY A 53 -13.03 -6.88 22.49
N GLY A 54 -12.36 -7.31 21.43
CA GLY A 54 -12.35 -8.70 20.96
C GLY A 54 -13.61 -9.12 20.18
N ASN A 55 -14.54 -8.19 19.91
CA ASN A 55 -15.73 -8.48 19.13
C ASN A 55 -15.41 -8.49 17.63
N LYS A 56 -16.02 -9.43 16.90
CA LYS A 56 -15.95 -9.50 15.44
C LYS A 56 -16.80 -8.41 14.82
N GLU A 57 -16.19 -7.55 14.02
CA GLU A 57 -16.89 -6.52 13.28
C GLU A 57 -16.76 -6.75 11.79
N TYR A 58 -17.89 -6.98 11.13
CA TYR A 58 -17.93 -7.29 9.71
C TYR A 58 -17.86 -6.02 8.89
N VAL A 59 -17.07 -6.08 7.82
CA VAL A 59 -16.94 -4.99 6.84
C VAL A 59 -17.61 -5.37 5.53
N ASP A 60 -17.79 -4.38 4.67
CA ASP A 60 -18.30 -4.63 3.32
C ASP A 60 -17.38 -5.58 2.52
N LYS A 61 -17.98 -6.42 1.68
CA LYS A 61 -17.25 -7.40 0.86
C LYS A 61 -16.25 -6.76 -0.10
N SER A 62 -16.42 -5.49 -0.46
CA SER A 62 -15.45 -4.75 -1.27
C SER A 62 -14.06 -4.69 -0.61
N TYR A 63 -14.00 -4.68 0.73
CA TYR A 63 -12.75 -4.69 1.49
C TYR A 63 -12.11 -6.08 1.60
N CYS A 64 -12.83 -7.15 1.27
CA CYS A 64 -12.27 -8.50 1.17
C CYS A 64 -11.35 -8.71 -0.05
N ARG A 65 -11.39 -7.80 -1.03
CA ARG A 65 -10.77 -8.01 -2.35
C ARG A 65 -9.24 -8.04 -2.33
N LYS A 66 -8.62 -7.60 -1.24
CA LYS A 66 -7.16 -7.59 -1.07
C LYS A 66 -6.62 -8.81 -0.29
N CYS A 67 -7.46 -9.83 -0.05
CA CYS A 67 -7.16 -10.96 0.82
C CYS A 67 -6.80 -12.22 0.01
N ASN A 68 -6.39 -12.07 -1.25
CA ASN A 68 -6.26 -13.16 -2.22
C ASN A 68 -4.90 -13.14 -2.91
#